data_AF-A0A397UH16-F1
#
_entry.id   AF-A0A397UH16-F1
#
_cell.length_a   1.000
_cell.length_b   1.000
_cell.length_c   1.000
_cell.angle_alpha   90.00
_cell.angle_beta   90.00
_cell.angle_gamma   90.00
#
_symmetry.space_group_name_H-M   'P 1'
#
loop_
_entity.id
_entity.type
_entity.pdbx_description
1 polymer ?
#
loop_
_entity_poly.entity_id
_entity_poly.type
_entity_poly.pdbx_seq_one_letter_code
_entity_poly.pdbx_strand_id
1 'polypeptide(L)'
;MTKGILAIHVVEGKDFKKMDNWGDPYVEVWLDNPSHKSKTDVRKNTRTPVWDKKFYYNVSHQSELHVTVMDEDIISSNELVGTATIDISDIYKDNYKEMWVSLPDVKGKHRDGKLRLILEYFPK
;
A
#
# COMPACT_ATOMS: atom_id res chain seq x y z
N MET A 1 1.55 6.66 -25.82
CA MET A 1 1.43 5.24 -25.43
C MET A 1 1.87 5.15 -23.97
N THR A 2 1.06 4.60 -23.06
CA THR A 2 1.37 4.53 -21.61
C THR A 2 1.71 3.09 -21.19
N LYS A 3 2.52 2.41 -22.02
CA LYS A 3 3.02 1.07 -21.72
C LYS A 3 4.40 1.19 -21.08
N GLY A 4 4.63 0.44 -20.02
CA GLY A 4 5.90 0.49 -19.31
C GLY A 4 5.90 -0.37 -18.05
N ILE A 5 6.85 -0.10 -17.16
CA ILE A 5 6.93 -0.73 -15.84
C ILE A 5 6.59 0.32 -14.79
N LEU A 6 5.68 0.00 -13.89
CA LEU A 6 5.44 0.78 -12.68
C LEU A 6 6.08 0.07 -11.50
N ALA A 7 7.06 0.71 -10.87
CA ALA A 7 7.60 0.30 -9.58
C ALA A 7 6.79 0.95 -8.47
N ILE A 8 6.24 0.12 -7.58
CA ILE A 8 5.50 0.54 -6.38
C ILE A 8 6.37 0.20 -5.18
N HIS A 9 6.88 1.22 -4.51
CA HIS A 9 7.70 1.08 -3.31
C HIS A 9 6.85 1.37 -2.08
N VAL A 10 6.58 0.32 -1.31
CA VAL A 10 5.98 0.42 0.01
C VAL A 10 7.10 0.63 1.02
N VAL A 11 7.24 1.87 1.49
CA VAL A 11 8.38 2.28 2.32
C VAL A 11 8.12 1.97 3.79
N GLU A 12 7.20 2.71 4.40
CA GLU A 12 6.95 2.70 5.84
C GLU A 12 5.50 3.08 6.16
N GLY A 13 5.01 2.63 7.30
CA GLY A 13 3.73 3.02 7.87
C GLY A 13 3.90 3.64 9.24
N LYS A 14 2.96 4.49 9.66
CA LYS A 14 2.94 5.04 11.02
C LYS A 14 1.53 5.34 11.50
N ASP A 15 1.45 5.55 12.81
CA ASP A 15 0.26 5.98 13.55
C ASP A 15 -0.90 4.95 13.60
N PHE A 16 -0.64 3.66 13.33
CA PHE A 16 -1.66 2.58 13.40
C PHE A 16 -2.18 2.35 14.84
N LYS A 17 -3.26 3.04 15.23
CA LYS A 17 -3.80 3.00 16.61
C LYS A 17 -4.58 1.75 16.99
N LYS A 18 -5.08 0.97 16.02
CA LYS A 18 -6.01 -0.15 16.27
C LYS A 18 -5.35 -1.50 16.52
N MET A 19 -4.02 -1.60 16.39
CA MET A 19 -3.32 -2.86 16.64
C MET A 19 -3.24 -3.09 18.16
N ASP A 20 -3.97 -4.07 18.69
CA ASP A 20 -3.96 -4.45 20.10
C ASP A 20 -2.55 -4.88 20.52
N ASN A 21 -1.84 -3.99 21.23
CA ASN A 21 -0.49 -4.08 21.81
C ASN A 21 0.68 -4.75 21.07
N TRP A 22 0.50 -5.58 20.03
CA TRP A 22 1.49 -6.37 19.30
C TRP A 22 1.01 -6.66 17.85
N GLY A 23 0.75 -5.63 17.05
CA GLY A 23 0.36 -5.82 15.65
C GLY A 23 1.54 -6.32 14.80
N ASP A 24 1.23 -7.22 13.88
CA ASP A 24 2.09 -7.84 12.88
C ASP A 24 1.68 -7.37 11.46
N PRO A 25 1.88 -6.09 11.10
CA PRO A 25 1.32 -5.56 9.86
C PRO A 25 2.04 -5.97 8.57
N TYR A 26 1.25 -6.13 7.51
CA TYR A 26 1.70 -6.23 6.13
C TYR A 26 0.82 -5.41 5.19
N VAL A 27 1.34 -5.08 4.01
CA VAL A 27 0.61 -4.32 2.99
C VAL A 27 0.33 -5.19 1.78
N GLU A 28 -0.92 -5.19 1.33
CA GLU A 28 -1.34 -5.68 0.02
C GLU A 28 -1.46 -4.52 -0.97
N VAL A 29 -1.01 -4.73 -2.20
CA VAL A 29 -1.14 -3.76 -3.30
C VAL A 29 -1.67 -4.44 -4.57
N TRP A 30 -2.50 -3.75 -5.33
CA TRP A 30 -2.94 -4.17 -6.68
C TRP A 30 -3.33 -2.97 -7.54
N LEU A 31 -3.36 -3.18 -8.86
CA LEU A 31 -3.76 -2.16 -9.83
C LEU A 31 -5.12 -2.50 -10.44
N ASP A 32 -6.06 -1.57 -10.41
CA ASP A 32 -7.46 -1.64 -10.91
C ASP A 32 -8.28 -2.86 -10.45
N ASN A 33 -7.85 -4.08 -10.81
CA ASN A 33 -8.48 -5.36 -10.48
C ASN A 33 -7.70 -6.11 -9.37
N PRO A 34 -8.38 -6.63 -8.34
CA PRO A 34 -7.76 -7.39 -7.25
C PRO A 34 -7.23 -8.79 -7.64
N SER A 35 -7.28 -9.20 -8.91
CA SER A 35 -6.79 -10.51 -9.35
C SER A 35 -5.27 -10.71 -9.18
N HIS A 36 -4.49 -9.62 -9.12
CA HIS A 36 -3.03 -9.66 -9.03
C HIS A 36 -2.51 -8.83 -7.85
N LYS A 37 -2.84 -9.28 -6.64
CA LYS A 37 -2.29 -8.71 -5.41
C LYS A 37 -0.85 -9.14 -5.17
N SER A 38 -0.02 -8.18 -4.81
CA SER A 38 1.28 -8.44 -4.19
C SER A 38 1.23 -8.07 -2.72
N LYS A 39 2.01 -8.75 -1.87
CA LYS A 39 2.10 -8.43 -0.45
C LYS A 39 3.54 -8.24 0.03
N THR A 40 3.72 -7.40 1.03
CA THR A 40 5.00 -7.26 1.74
C THR A 40 5.21 -8.44 2.69
N ASP A 41 6.42 -8.52 3.24
CA ASP A 41 6.64 -9.35 4.43
C ASP A 41 5.90 -8.76 5.63
N VAL A 42 5.57 -9.62 6.59
CA VAL A 42 4.97 -9.24 7.87
C VAL A 42 6.04 -8.61 8.75
N ARG A 43 5.72 -7.47 9.37
CA ARG A 43 6.60 -6.81 10.35
C ARG A 43 6.06 -7.04 11.73
N LYS A 44 6.76 -7.84 12.53
CA LYS A 44 6.25 -8.27 13.83
C LYS A 44 6.28 -7.17 14.88
N ASN A 45 5.23 -7.13 15.69
CA ASN A 45 5.12 -6.31 16.90
C ASN A 45 5.53 -4.84 16.69
N THR A 46 4.93 -4.18 15.70
CA THR A 46 5.23 -2.77 15.40
C THR A 46 4.05 -2.01 14.83
N ARG A 47 3.85 -0.78 15.32
CA ARG A 47 2.88 0.20 14.80
C ARG A 47 3.50 1.22 13.83
N THR A 48 4.82 1.14 13.64
CA THR A 48 5.59 1.95 12.71
C THR A 48 6.47 1.05 11.83
N PRO A 49 5.88 0.11 11.07
CA PRO A 49 6.62 -0.83 10.24
C PRO A 49 7.39 -0.11 9.13
N VAL A 50 8.61 -0.57 8.87
CA VAL A 50 9.36 -0.27 7.65
C VAL A 50 9.38 -1.54 6.82
N TRP A 51 8.72 -1.52 5.66
CA TRP A 51 8.71 -2.67 4.75
C TRP A 51 9.85 -2.60 3.76
N ASP A 52 10.12 -1.40 3.24
CA ASP A 52 11.12 -1.13 2.21
C ASP A 52 11.05 -2.12 1.03
N LYS A 53 9.83 -2.37 0.55
CA LYS A 53 9.55 -3.39 -0.47
C LYS A 53 9.12 -2.75 -1.78
N LYS A 54 9.78 -3.12 -2.88
CA LYS A 54 9.39 -2.74 -4.23
C LYS A 54 8.65 -3.88 -4.94
N PHE A 55 7.57 -3.54 -5.62
CA PHE A 55 6.84 -4.39 -6.56
C PHE A 55 6.93 -3.79 -7.96
N TYR A 56 6.97 -4.62 -8.99
CA TYR A 56 7.08 -4.18 -10.38
C TYR A 56 5.91 -4.73 -11.18
N TYR A 57 5.14 -3.85 -11.80
CA TYR A 57 3.98 -4.19 -12.60
C TYR A 57 4.20 -3.76 -14.04
N ASN A 58 3.92 -4.66 -14.99
CA ASN A 58 3.75 -4.26 -16.38
C ASN A 58 2.43 -3.51 -16.49
N VAL A 59 2.49 -2.24 -16.88
CA VAL A 59 1.32 -1.38 -17.00
C VAL A 59 1.06 -1.02 -18.46
N SER A 60 -0.22 -0.90 -18.77
CA SER A 60 -0.80 -0.45 -20.03
C SER A 60 -2.12 0.24 -19.71
N HIS A 61 -2.04 1.49 -19.23
CA HIS A 61 -3.18 2.37 -18.93
C HIS A 61 -3.92 2.15 -17.59
N GLN A 62 -3.37 1.39 -16.64
CA GLN A 62 -3.98 1.29 -15.30
C GLN A 62 -4.06 2.65 -14.63
N SER A 63 -5.18 2.97 -13.97
CA SER A 63 -5.45 4.30 -13.42
C SER A 63 -5.44 4.32 -11.89
N GLU A 64 -5.68 3.18 -11.24
CA GLU A 64 -5.85 3.11 -9.80
C GLU A 64 -4.84 2.14 -9.18
N LEU A 65 -4.13 2.63 -8.16
CA LEU A 65 -3.40 1.79 -7.22
C LEU A 65 -4.24 1.64 -5.95
N HIS A 66 -4.55 0.40 -5.61
CA HIS A 66 -5.21 0.08 -4.36
C HIS A 66 -4.19 -0.45 -3.36
N VAL A 67 -4.29 0.03 -2.12
CA VAL A 67 -3.44 -0.42 -1.01
C VAL A 67 -4.29 -0.78 0.20
N THR A 68 -3.93 -1.87 0.85
CA THR A 68 -4.57 -2.33 2.07
C THR A 68 -3.52 -2.72 3.08
N VAL A 69 -3.63 -2.19 4.30
CA VAL A 69 -2.83 -2.64 5.45
C VAL A 69 -3.65 -3.64 6.23
N MET A 70 -3.07 -4.80 6.47
CA MET A 70 -3.63 -5.90 7.25
C MET A 70 -2.76 -6.14 8.48
N ASP A 71 -3.36 -6.62 9.55
CA ASP A 71 -2.68 -7.13 10.75
C ASP A 71 -2.76 -8.66 10.73
N GLU A 72 -1.62 -9.36 10.68
CA GLU A 72 -1.58 -10.82 10.69
C GLU A 72 -1.57 -11.36 12.12
N ASP A 73 -2.72 -11.78 12.63
CA ASP A 73 -2.77 -12.47 13.91
C ASP A 73 -2.42 -13.95 13.75
N ILE A 74 -1.51 -14.44 14.59
CA ILE A 74 -1.15 -15.87 14.62
C ILE A 74 -2.32 -16.74 15.14
N ILE A 75 -3.22 -16.15 15.94
CA ILE A 75 -4.26 -16.86 16.69
C ILE A 75 -5.69 -16.55 16.18
N SER A 76 -5.91 -15.37 15.59
CA SER A 76 -7.20 -14.90 15.05
C SER A 76 -7.18 -14.74 13.53
N SER A 77 -8.32 -14.38 12.94
CA SER A 77 -8.38 -13.96 11.53
C SER A 77 -7.67 -12.63 11.33
N ASN A 78 -6.89 -12.48 10.26
CA ASN A 78 -6.24 -11.22 9.89
C ASN A 78 -7.22 -10.04 9.95
N GLU A 79 -6.82 -8.96 10.63
CA GLU A 79 -7.64 -7.76 10.78
C GLU A 79 -7.32 -6.73 9.68
N LEU A 80 -8.35 -6.16 9.08
CA LEU A 80 -8.19 -5.00 8.20
C LEU A 80 -7.88 -3.75 9.04
N VAL A 81 -6.69 -3.18 8.86
CA VAL A 81 -6.26 -1.95 9.55
C VAL A 81 -6.76 -0.71 8.81
N GLY A 82 -6.66 -0.70 7.48
CA GLY A 82 -7.11 0.40 6.66
C GLY A 82 -6.80 0.20 5.17
N THR A 83 -7.47 0.98 4.33
CA THR A 83 -7.34 0.88 2.87
C THR A 83 -7.37 2.26 2.22
N ALA A 84 -6.77 2.37 1.04
CA ALA A 84 -6.86 3.55 0.20
C ALA A 84 -6.76 3.18 -1.29
N THR A 85 -7.43 3.99 -2.11
CA THR A 85 -7.30 3.98 -3.57
C THR A 85 -6.63 5.28 -3.99
N ILE A 86 -5.60 5.15 -4.82
CA ILE A 86 -4.75 6.25 -5.29
C ILE A 86 -4.89 6.35 -6.81
N ASP A 87 -5.26 7.54 -7.30
CA ASP A 87 -5.14 7.85 -8.72
C ASP A 87 -3.65 7.98 -9.10
N ILE A 88 -3.24 7.13 -10.04
CA ILE A 88 -1.88 7.07 -10.58
C ILE A 88 -1.81 7.60 -12.02
N SER A 89 -2.88 8.17 -12.58
CA SER A 89 -2.90 8.64 -13.97
C SER A 89 -1.80 9.66 -14.29
N ASP A 90 -1.44 10.51 -13.32
CA ASP A 90 -0.37 11.51 -13.49
C ASP A 90 1.03 10.89 -13.52
N ILE A 91 1.22 9.64 -13.02
CA ILE A 91 2.53 8.97 -13.04
C ILE A 91 3.06 8.77 -14.45
N TYR A 92 2.17 8.63 -15.44
CA TYR A 92 2.54 8.45 -16.84
C TYR A 92 3.12 9.70 -17.49
N LYS A 93 2.96 10.87 -16.86
CA LYS A 93 3.55 12.14 -17.28
C LYS A 93 4.77 12.47 -16.42
N ASP A 94 4.64 12.30 -15.12
CA ASP A 94 5.62 12.78 -14.14
C ASP A 94 6.75 11.77 -13.92
N ASN A 95 6.54 10.50 -14.28
CA ASN A 95 7.41 9.34 -14.05
C ASN A 95 7.75 9.05 -12.57
N TYR A 96 7.48 9.96 -11.65
CA TYR A 96 7.81 9.84 -10.24
C TYR A 96 6.74 10.49 -9.36
N LYS A 97 6.34 9.81 -8.28
CA LYS A 97 5.43 10.36 -7.26
C LYS A 97 5.75 9.77 -5.90
N GLU A 98 6.08 10.62 -4.94
CA GLU A 98 6.22 10.25 -3.53
C GLU A 98 5.07 10.85 -2.73
N MET A 99 4.43 10.04 -1.87
CA MET A 99 3.29 10.50 -1.10
C MET A 99 3.11 9.76 0.22
N TRP A 100 2.53 10.48 1.19
CA TRP A 100 1.90 9.89 2.36
C TRP A 100 0.41 9.71 2.10
N VAL A 101 -0.05 8.47 2.09
CA VAL A 101 -1.45 8.10 1.92
C VAL A 101 -2.08 7.90 3.29
N SER A 102 -3.20 8.58 3.56
CA SER A 102 -3.97 8.35 4.79
C SER A 102 -4.84 7.11 4.63
N LEU A 103 -4.87 6.26 5.64
CA LEU A 103 -5.61 5.00 5.66
C LEU A 103 -6.76 5.12 6.66
N PRO A 104 -7.97 5.52 6.23
CA PRO A 104 -9.14 5.47 7.10
C PRO A 104 -9.49 4.01 7.45
N ASP A 105 -9.88 3.79 8.72
CA ASP A 105 -10.51 2.53 9.15
C ASP A 105 -11.84 2.32 8.41
N VAL A 106 -12.29 1.07 8.29
CA VAL A 106 -13.49 0.57 7.61
C VAL A 106 -14.77 1.33 8.02
N LYS A 107 -14.80 1.93 9.21
CA LYS A 107 -15.93 2.72 9.72
C LYS A 107 -15.83 4.23 9.43
N GLY A 108 -14.76 4.70 8.80
CA GLY A 108 -14.49 6.12 8.53
C GLY A 108 -14.29 7.00 9.77
N LYS A 109 -14.25 6.40 10.96
CA LYS A 109 -14.26 7.10 12.26
C LYS A 109 -12.87 7.45 12.79
N HIS A 110 -11.84 6.73 12.36
CA HIS A 110 -10.46 6.89 12.82
C HIS A 110 -9.54 7.01 11.59
N ARG A 111 -8.79 8.12 11.51
CA ARG A 111 -7.85 8.44 10.41
C ARG A 111 -6.40 8.17 10.81
N ASP A 112 -6.20 7.13 11.62
CA ASP A 112 -4.99 7.11 12.41
C ASP A 112 -3.80 6.49 11.68
N GLY A 113 -3.96 5.69 10.61
CA GLY A 113 -2.83 5.16 9.83
C GLY A 113 -2.41 6.03 8.65
N LYS A 114 -1.11 6.09 8.36
CA LYS A 114 -0.60 6.61 7.07
C LYS A 114 0.57 5.78 6.54
N LEU A 115 0.59 5.62 5.22
CA LEU A 115 1.55 4.81 4.48
C LEU A 115 2.35 5.70 3.53
N ARG A 116 3.67 5.57 3.56
CA ARG A 116 4.55 6.23 2.61
C ARG A 116 4.77 5.33 1.40
N LEU A 117 4.44 5.87 0.23
CA LEU A 117 4.62 5.22 -1.06
C LEU A 117 5.52 6.06 -1.96
N ILE A 118 6.37 5.38 -2.73
CA ILE A 118 7.09 5.97 -3.86
C ILE A 118 6.70 5.18 -5.11
N LEU A 119 6.27 5.90 -6.13
CA LEU A 119 5.91 5.36 -7.44
C LEU A 119 6.93 5.84 -8.46
N GLU A 120 7.46 4.92 -9.26
CA GLU A 120 8.40 5.22 -10.34
C GLU A 120 7.91 4.51 -11.62
N TYR A 121 7.67 5.27 -12.69
CA TYR A 121 7.24 4.74 -13.98
C TYR A 121 8.39 4.79 -15.00
N PHE A 122 8.59 3.66 -15.67
CA PHE A 122 9.60 3.46 -16.69
C PHE A 122 8.88 3.20 -18.03
N PRO A 123 8.71 4.22 -18.89
CA PRO A 123 8.09 4.07 -20.20
C PRO A 123 8.85 3.06 -21.06
N LYS A 124 8.12 2.31 -21.89
CA LYS A 124 8.68 1.40 -22.90
C LYS A 124 8.51 1.94 -24.31
#